data_AF-A0A937QCU0-F1
#
_entry.id   AF-A0A937QCU0-F1
#
_cell.length_a   1.000
_cell.length_b   1.000
_cell.length_c   1.000
_cell.angle_alpha   90.00
_cell.angle_beta   90.00
_cell.angle_gamma   90.00
#
_symmetry.space_group_name_H-M   'P 1'
#
loop_
_entity.id
_entity.type
_entity.pdbx_description
1 polymer ?
#
loop_
_entity_poly.entity_id
_entity_poly.type
_entity_poly.pdbx_seq_one_letter_code
_entity_poly.pdbx_strand_id
1 'polypeptide(L)'
;MGKAQKLFEKWTDNVPKEARLQDVKTFLDHFFQGMWDQQGTSHIVVRCEALKVFPEYQPYGEISVPVKGGKKVKGIYIKALIKAICLIEELGGIS
;
A
#
# COMPACT_ATOMS: atom_id res chain seq x y z
N MET A 1 -13.95 -0.79 14.37
CA MET A 1 -13.10 -0.97 13.18
C MET A 1 -12.81 0.37 12.54
N GLY A 2 -11.53 0.72 12.42
CA GLY A 2 -11.09 2.00 11.86
C GLY A 2 -11.35 2.10 10.35
N LYS A 3 -11.26 3.31 9.78
CA LYS A 3 -11.47 3.54 8.33
C LYS A 3 -10.50 2.72 7.47
N ALA A 4 -9.22 2.65 7.86
CA ALA A 4 -8.21 1.87 7.15
C ALA A 4 -8.53 0.37 7.10
N GLN A 5 -8.93 -0.22 8.23
CA GLN A 5 -9.33 -1.62 8.31
C GLN A 5 -10.55 -1.93 7.41
N LYS A 6 -11.56 -1.05 7.39
CA LYS A 6 -12.70 -1.18 6.46
C LYS A 6 -12.29 -1.08 4.99
N LEU A 7 -11.28 -0.27 4.68
CA LEU A 7 -10.72 -0.18 3.32
C LEU A 7 -10.00 -1.47 2.95
N PHE A 8 -9.23 -2.04 3.88
CA PHE A 8 -8.55 -3.32 3.68
C PHE A 8 -9.53 -4.45 3.36
N GLU A 9 -10.53 -4.70 4.22
CA GLU A 9 -11.56 -5.70 3.96
C GLU A 9 -12.22 -5.49 2.59
N LYS A 10 -12.71 -4.28 2.35
CA LYS A 10 -13.40 -3.93 1.10
C LYS A 10 -12.53 -4.17 -0.13
N TRP A 11 -11.26 -3.80 -0.09
CA TRP A 11 -10.38 -3.94 -1.24
C TRP A 11 -9.86 -5.37 -1.41
N THR A 12 -9.75 -6.14 -0.33
CA THR A 12 -9.44 -7.58 -0.38
C THR A 12 -10.58 -8.35 -1.05
N ASP A 13 -11.83 -8.04 -0.71
CA ASP A 13 -13.02 -8.64 -1.35
C ASP A 13 -13.19 -8.19 -2.81
N ASN A 14 -13.02 -6.88 -3.07
CA ASN A 14 -13.24 -6.31 -4.40
C ASN A 14 -12.32 -5.10 -4.66
N VAL A 15 -11.19 -5.37 -5.30
CA VAL A 15 -10.22 -4.35 -5.68
C VAL A 15 -10.88 -3.34 -6.64
N PRO A 16 -10.95 -2.05 -6.29
CA PRO A 16 -11.57 -1.04 -7.16
C PRO A 16 -10.71 -0.79 -8.40
N LYS A 17 -11.32 -0.44 -9.53
CA LYS A 17 -10.59 -0.02 -10.75
C LYS A 17 -9.65 1.17 -10.46
N GLU A 18 -10.13 2.12 -9.67
CA GLU A 18 -9.35 3.25 -9.16
C GLU A 18 -9.79 3.57 -7.72
N ALA A 19 -8.84 3.88 -6.85
CA ALA A 19 -9.08 4.38 -5.49
C ALA A 19 -8.75 5.88 -5.40
N ARG A 20 -9.40 6.60 -4.48
CA ARG A 20 -9.08 8.00 -4.18
C ARG A 20 -7.75 8.06 -3.44
N LEU A 21 -6.89 9.02 -3.79
CA LEU A 21 -5.59 9.21 -3.14
C LEU A 21 -5.73 9.34 -1.61
N GLN A 22 -6.75 10.06 -1.14
CA GLN A 22 -6.99 10.23 0.30
C GLN A 22 -7.25 8.89 1.02
N ASP A 23 -8.00 7.99 0.40
CA ASP A 23 -8.26 6.66 0.98
C ASP A 23 -6.99 5.81 0.97
N VAL A 24 -6.16 5.91 -0.08
CA VAL A 24 -4.84 5.28 -0.12
C VAL A 24 -3.94 5.82 1.00
N LYS A 25 -3.90 7.14 1.21
CA LYS A 25 -3.15 7.73 2.33
C LYS A 25 -3.63 7.24 3.69
N THR A 26 -4.95 7.25 3.93
CA THR A 26 -5.54 6.68 5.16
C THR A 26 -5.12 5.23 5.38
N PHE A 27 -5.08 4.43 4.31
CA PHE A 27 -4.64 3.05 4.37
C PHE A 27 -3.15 2.94 4.73
N LEU A 28 -2.29 3.71 4.05
CA LEU A 28 -0.85 3.72 4.29
C LEU A 28 -0.48 4.25 5.68
N ASP A 29 -1.18 5.27 6.18
CA ASP A 29 -0.99 5.82 7.53
C ASP A 29 -1.26 4.80 8.64
N HIS A 30 -2.06 3.76 8.34
CA HIS A 30 -2.36 2.70 9.29
C HIS A 30 -1.43 1.50 9.15
N PHE A 31 -1.27 0.99 7.92
CA PHE A 31 -0.55 -0.26 7.68
C PHE A 31 0.94 -0.08 7.37
N PHE A 32 1.36 1.12 6.99
CA PHE A 32 2.74 1.44 6.64
C PHE A 32 3.18 2.73 7.33
N GLN A 33 2.72 2.96 8.57
CA GLN A 33 2.97 4.21 9.29
C GLN A 33 4.47 4.52 9.35
N GLY A 34 4.86 5.70 8.87
CA GLY A 34 6.28 6.11 8.81
C GLY A 34 7.13 5.41 7.75
N MET A 35 6.55 4.50 6.98
CA MET A 35 7.22 3.71 5.94
C MET A 35 6.92 4.19 4.52
N TRP A 36 6.19 5.29 4.35
CA TRP A 36 5.82 5.79 3.03
C TRP A 36 6.03 7.30 2.90
N ASP A 37 6.29 7.73 1.68
CA ASP A 37 6.44 9.14 1.34
C ASP A 37 5.80 9.45 -0.02
N GLN A 38 5.26 10.66 -0.18
CA GLN A 38 4.73 11.11 -1.47
C GLN A 38 5.76 11.96 -2.21
N GLN A 39 6.29 11.41 -3.29
CA GLN A 39 7.24 12.10 -4.16
C GLN A 39 6.49 13.05 -5.11
N GLY A 40 6.34 14.29 -4.67
CA GLY A 40 5.59 15.32 -5.39
C GLY A 40 4.11 14.96 -5.53
N THR A 41 3.57 15.08 -6.76
CA THR A 41 2.15 14.80 -7.04
C THR A 41 1.92 13.54 -7.88
N SER A 42 2.99 12.84 -8.28
CA SER A 42 2.93 11.81 -9.33
C SER A 42 3.03 10.37 -8.81
N HIS A 43 3.61 10.13 -7.64
CA HIS A 43 3.70 8.79 -7.07
C HIS A 43 3.93 8.82 -5.55
N ILE A 44 3.58 7.70 -4.91
CA ILE A 44 3.90 7.37 -3.52
C ILE A 44 4.94 6.24 -3.55
N VAL A 45 5.91 6.29 -2.64
CA VAL A 45 6.86 5.19 -2.42
C VAL A 45 6.63 4.65 -1.01
N VAL A 46 6.40 3.35 -0.90
CA VAL A 46 6.36 2.62 0.38
C VAL A 46 7.67 1.84 0.49
N ARG A 47 8.36 1.91 1.62
CA ARG A 47 9.60 1.18 1.92
C ARG A 47 9.43 0.40 3.21
N CYS A 48 9.36 -0.92 3.09
CA CYS A 48 9.20 -1.83 4.22
C CYS A 48 10.29 -2.90 4.18
N GLU A 49 11.20 -2.90 5.16
CA GLU A 49 12.32 -3.85 5.16
C GLU A 49 11.89 -5.31 5.23
N ALA A 50 10.75 -5.59 5.89
CA ALA A 50 10.18 -6.94 5.97
C ALA A 50 9.90 -7.53 4.57
N LEU A 51 9.60 -6.68 3.57
CA LEU A 51 9.35 -7.14 2.20
C LEU A 51 10.61 -7.59 1.46
N LYS A 52 11.82 -7.22 1.92
CA LYS A 52 13.10 -7.57 1.26
C LYS A 52 13.35 -9.09 1.16
N VAL A 53 12.67 -9.88 1.99
CA VAL A 53 12.78 -11.35 1.94
C VAL A 53 12.15 -11.93 0.68
N PHE A 54 11.23 -11.20 0.02
CA PHE A 54 10.60 -11.65 -1.21
C PHE A 54 11.31 -11.06 -2.44
N PRO A 55 11.65 -11.88 -3.45
CA PRO A 55 12.38 -11.43 -4.64
C PRO A 55 11.74 -10.25 -5.38
N GLU A 56 10.41 -10.14 -5.36
CA GLU A 56 9.68 -9.09 -6.07
C GLU A 56 9.81 -7.68 -5.48
N TYR A 57 10.25 -7.57 -4.22
CA TYR A 57 10.47 -6.29 -3.55
C TYR A 57 11.96 -5.98 -3.33
N GLN A 58 12.87 -6.84 -3.78
CA GLN A 58 14.30 -6.61 -3.66
C GLN A 58 14.81 -5.49 -4.57
N PRO A 59 15.90 -4.79 -4.19
CA PRO A 59 16.67 -4.96 -2.94
C PRO A 59 16.15 -4.10 -1.77
N TYR A 60 15.22 -3.17 -2.03
CA TYR A 60 14.88 -2.10 -1.08
C TYR A 60 13.63 -2.38 -0.23
N GLY A 61 12.85 -3.41 -0.55
CA GLY A 61 11.58 -3.69 0.11
C GLY A 61 10.52 -2.64 -0.26
N GLU A 62 10.50 -2.19 -1.52
CA GLU A 62 9.74 -1.00 -1.90
C GLU A 62 8.58 -1.27 -2.87
N ILE A 63 7.55 -0.42 -2.76
CA ILE A 63 6.39 -0.41 -3.65
C ILE A 63 6.22 1.01 -4.16
N SER A 64 6.36 1.18 -5.48
CA SER A 64 6.04 2.44 -6.15
C SER A 64 4.58 2.44 -6.60
N VAL A 65 3.82 3.45 -6.14
CA VAL A 65 2.39 3.60 -6.38
C VAL A 65 2.14 4.91 -7.14
N PRO A 66 2.05 4.88 -8.48
CA PRO A 66 1.72 6.03 -9.29
C PRO A 66 0.34 6.61 -8.99
N VAL A 67 0.30 7.94 -8.93
CA VAL A 67 -0.90 8.75 -8.72
C VAL A 67 -1.31 9.36 -10.06
N LYS A 68 -2.48 8.96 -10.56
CA LYS A 68 -3.10 9.48 -11.78
C LYS A 68 -3.77 10.82 -11.48
N GLY A 69 -3.34 11.88 -12.18
CA GLY A 69 -3.91 13.22 -12.09
C GLY A 69 -3.87 13.83 -10.68
N GLY A 70 -2.92 13.39 -9.84
CA GLY A 70 -2.78 13.85 -8.44
C GLY A 70 -3.91 13.43 -7.50
N LYS A 71 -4.87 12.60 -7.94
CA LYS A 71 -6.11 12.35 -7.20
C LYS A 71 -6.47 10.87 -7.04
N LYS A 72 -5.94 9.98 -7.88
CA LYS A 72 -6.36 8.58 -7.92
C LYS A 72 -5.20 7.61 -8.06
N VAL A 73 -5.39 6.37 -7.63
CA VAL A 73 -4.47 5.26 -7.79
C VAL A 73 -5.18 4.11 -8.50
N LYS A 74 -4.54 3.47 -9.47
CA LYS A 74 -5.11 2.33 -10.20
C LYS A 74 -5.19 1.09 -9.30
N GLY A 75 -6.22 0.27 -9.50
CA GLY A 75 -6.47 -0.95 -8.73
C GLY A 75 -5.32 -1.94 -8.67
N ILE A 76 -4.49 -2.02 -9.73
CA ILE A 76 -3.29 -2.88 -9.72
C ILE A 76 -2.34 -2.56 -8.57
N TYR A 77 -2.18 -1.28 -8.22
CA TYR A 77 -1.33 -0.88 -7.10
C TYR A 77 -2.02 -1.09 -5.75
N ILE A 78 -3.35 -1.00 -5.71
CA ILE A 78 -4.13 -1.37 -4.51
C ILE A 78 -3.94 -2.86 -4.22
N LYS A 79 -4.01 -3.71 -5.26
CA LYS A 79 -3.73 -5.14 -5.14
C LYS A 79 -2.30 -5.41 -4.63
N ALA A 80 -1.31 -4.66 -5.13
CA ALA A 80 0.07 -4.78 -4.67
C ALA A 80 0.23 -4.42 -3.18
N LEU A 81 -0.44 -3.35 -2.72
CA LEU A 81 -0.42 -2.94 -1.31
C LEU A 81 -1.07 -3.98 -0.39
N ILE A 82 -2.21 -4.56 -0.79
CA ILE A 82 -2.88 -5.62 -0.02
C ILE A 82 -1.98 -6.86 0.07
N LYS A 83 -1.43 -7.29 -1.07
CA LYS A 83 -0.51 -8.43 -1.13
C LYS A 83 0.66 -8.24 -0.16
N ALA A 84 1.25 -7.04 -0.15
CA ALA A 84 2.34 -6.72 0.76
C ALA A 84 1.94 -6.86 2.23
N ILE A 85 0.76 -6.38 2.64
CA ILE A 85 0.27 -6.55 4.01
C ILE A 85 0.11 -8.03 4.35
N CYS A 86 -0.55 -8.82 3.50
CA CYS A 86 -0.75 -10.25 3.76
C CYS A 86 0.59 -10.98 3.94
N LEU A 87 1.58 -10.68 3.08
CA LEU A 87 2.92 -11.25 3.21
C LEU A 87 3.61 -10.86 4.52
N ILE A 88 3.42 -9.62 4.99
CA ILE A 88 3.99 -9.19 6.27
C ILE A 88 3.26 -9.82 7.45
N GLU A 89 1.94 -10.01 7.37
CA GLU A 89 1.17 -10.73 8.38
C GLU A 89 1.62 -12.19 8.50
N GLU A 90 1.91 -12.86 7.38
CA GLU A 90 2.47 -14.22 7.36
C GLU A 90 3.86 -14.31 8.02
N LEU A 91 4.62 -13.22 8.06
CA LEU A 91 5.93 -13.13 8.72
C LEU A 91 5.84 -12.84 10.24
N GLY A 92 4.65 -12.66 10.79
CA GLY A 92 4.45 -12.33 12.22
C GLY A 92 4.09 -10.86 12.49
N GLY A 93 3.81 -10.07 11.44
CA GLY A 93 3.30 -8.70 11.54
C GLY A 93 4.36 -7.61 11.58
N ILE A 94 3.90 -6.36 11.47
CA ILE A 94 4.74 -5.16 11.61
C ILE A 94 4.78 -4.81 13.10
N SER A 95 5.94 -4.99 13.73
CA SER A 95 6.19 -4.55 15.12
C SER A 95 6.34 -3.03 15.22
#